data_AF-A0A954GVG7-F1
#
_entry.id   AF-A0A954GVG7-F1
#
_cell.length_a   1.000
_cell.length_b   1.000
_cell.length_c   1.000
_cell.angle_alpha   90.00
_cell.angle_beta   90.00
_cell.angle_gamma   90.00
#
_symmetry.space_group_name_H-M   'P 1'
#
loop_
_entity.id
_entity.type
_entity.pdbx_description
1 polymer ?
#
loop_
_entity_poly.entity_id
_entity_poly.type
_entity_poly.pdbx_seq_one_letter_code
_entity_poly.pdbx_strand_id
1 'polypeptide(L)'
;TFAVVIDAQNRVWVSNTNSAHVVRFPADDPTDVTKFIVSGGGRGLALDSVGNCWVSCNIDLNFPPGPVPSGISILEQFALGYPHLIKSLGPNQVTGVVNVISATLEPGDPKAVQFFHGNKEINVPWGVSIDGSDNVWVANWLGRSVVRLTGANSPNEKPGQLVHSFKSGSIQMLTDVVIDPAGNVWGANNWNVADSVVQGQPDRTLSTWGGGSGVIVIYGAATPVKTPLIGPVESAATN
;
A
#
# COMPACT_ATOMS: atom_id res chain seq x y z
N THR A 1 -2.15 -10.24 -9.16
CA THR A 1 -0.88 -9.75 -8.59
C THR A 1 -0.77 -8.27 -8.80
N PHE A 2 -0.28 -7.51 -7.82
CA PHE A 2 -0.08 -6.06 -7.96
C PHE A 2 1.36 -5.61 -7.70
N ALA A 3 2.05 -6.24 -6.75
CA ALA A 3 3.45 -5.96 -6.44
C ALA A 3 4.21 -7.26 -6.17
N VAL A 4 5.54 -7.19 -6.33
CA VAL A 4 6.49 -8.26 -6.09
C VAL A 4 7.73 -7.70 -5.38
N VAL A 5 8.23 -8.41 -4.38
CA VAL A 5 9.53 -8.14 -3.74
C VAL A 5 10.27 -9.45 -3.52
N ILE A 6 11.61 -9.40 -3.48
CA ILE A 6 12.47 -10.55 -3.25
C ILE A 6 13.31 -10.27 -2.01
N ASP A 7 13.28 -11.16 -1.02
CA ASP A 7 14.07 -10.99 0.20
C ASP A 7 15.49 -11.55 0.08
N ALA A 8 16.30 -11.31 1.11
CA ALA A 8 17.70 -11.76 1.17
C ALA A 8 17.86 -13.29 1.21
N GLN A 9 16.77 -14.05 1.42
CA GLN A 9 16.76 -15.51 1.37
C GLN A 9 16.33 -16.05 0.01
N ASN A 10 16.28 -15.20 -1.03
CA ASN A 10 15.84 -15.55 -2.38
C ASN A 10 14.37 -16.04 -2.41
N ARG A 11 13.52 -15.53 -1.51
CA ARG A 11 12.09 -15.81 -1.51
C ARG A 11 11.34 -14.67 -2.18
N VAL A 12 10.46 -15.01 -3.11
CA VAL A 12 9.61 -14.07 -3.84
C VAL A 12 8.29 -13.90 -3.11
N TRP A 13 7.95 -12.65 -2.79
CA TRP A 13 6.68 -12.27 -2.17
C TRP A 13 5.80 -11.59 -3.20
N VAL A 14 4.53 -11.98 -3.26
CA VAL A 14 3.59 -11.49 -4.27
C VAL A 14 2.25 -11.12 -3.64
N SER A 15 1.81 -9.88 -3.86
CA SER A 15 0.52 -9.42 -3.37
C SER A 15 -0.62 -9.90 -4.26
N ASN A 16 -1.77 -10.21 -3.67
CA ASN A 16 -2.96 -10.62 -4.41
C ASN A 16 -4.12 -9.65 -4.19
N THR A 17 -4.53 -8.98 -5.26
CA THR A 17 -5.67 -8.05 -5.24
C THR A 17 -7.02 -8.75 -5.07
N ASN A 18 -7.16 -9.99 -5.54
CA ASN A 18 -8.45 -10.70 -5.59
C ASN A 18 -8.62 -11.68 -4.44
N SER A 19 -7.77 -11.63 -3.41
CA SER A 19 -7.90 -12.42 -2.19
C SER A 19 -7.29 -11.67 -1.00
N ALA A 20 -7.44 -12.22 0.20
CA ALA A 20 -6.80 -11.70 1.41
C ALA A 20 -5.42 -12.33 1.66
N HIS A 21 -4.68 -12.66 0.60
CA HIS A 21 -3.40 -13.35 0.72
C HIS A 21 -2.24 -12.58 0.11
N VAL A 22 -1.10 -12.66 0.78
CA VAL A 22 0.23 -12.54 0.17
C VAL A 22 0.78 -13.95 0.05
N VAL A 23 1.41 -14.26 -1.08
CA VAL A 23 2.08 -15.54 -1.29
C VAL A 23 3.58 -15.35 -1.25
N ARG A 24 4.28 -16.35 -0.74
CA ARG A 24 5.75 -16.42 -0.70
C ARG A 24 6.20 -17.77 -1.24
N PHE A 25 7.22 -17.80 -2.09
CA PHE A 25 7.82 -19.03 -2.60
C PHE A 25 9.33 -18.83 -2.87
N PRO A 26 10.16 -19.87 -2.81
CA PRO A 26 11.56 -19.81 -3.24
C PRO A 26 11.66 -19.44 -4.73
N ALA A 27 12.56 -18.53 -5.11
CA ALA A 27 12.67 -18.11 -6.51
C ALA A 27 13.13 -19.25 -7.44
N ASP A 28 13.83 -20.24 -6.89
CA ASP A 28 14.31 -21.46 -7.56
C ASP A 28 13.27 -22.60 -7.59
N ASP A 29 12.24 -22.54 -6.74
CA ASP A 29 11.10 -23.46 -6.76
C ASP A 29 9.77 -22.72 -6.55
N PRO A 30 9.17 -22.14 -7.62
CA PRO A 30 7.92 -21.42 -7.53
C PRO A 30 6.70 -22.30 -7.23
N THR A 31 6.87 -23.63 -7.10
CA THR A 31 5.79 -24.55 -6.76
C THR A 31 5.58 -24.68 -5.24
N ASP A 32 6.61 -24.36 -4.44
CA ASP A 32 6.54 -24.38 -2.98
C ASP A 32 5.94 -23.07 -2.42
N VAL A 33 4.61 -22.96 -2.55
CA VAL A 33 3.87 -21.74 -2.22
C VAL A 33 3.37 -21.73 -0.77
N THR A 34 3.91 -20.80 0.01
CA THR A 34 3.41 -20.40 1.33
C THR A 34 2.38 -19.27 1.19
N LYS A 35 1.28 -19.30 1.95
CA LYS A 35 0.25 -18.26 1.94
C LYS A 35 0.06 -17.63 3.31
N PHE A 36 0.12 -16.31 3.38
CA PHE A 36 -0.17 -15.53 4.58
C PHE A 36 -1.53 -14.86 4.43
N ILE A 37 -2.39 -14.97 5.45
CA ILE A 37 -3.65 -14.21 5.50
C ILE A 37 -3.31 -12.79 5.98
N VAL A 38 -3.52 -11.81 5.11
CA VAL A 38 -3.38 -10.39 5.38
C VAL A 38 -4.78 -9.76 5.35
N SER A 39 -4.99 -8.64 4.66
CA SER A 39 -6.30 -8.05 4.43
C SER A 39 -6.68 -8.06 2.93
N GLY A 40 -7.89 -7.62 2.58
CA GLY A 40 -8.40 -7.69 1.22
C GLY A 40 -7.79 -6.63 0.28
N GLY A 41 -7.57 -7.02 -0.98
CA GLY A 41 -7.11 -6.07 -2.00
C GLY A 41 -5.66 -5.66 -1.83
N GLY A 42 -4.75 -6.64 -1.66
CA GLY A 42 -3.32 -6.38 -1.57
C GLY A 42 -2.79 -5.61 -2.80
N ARG A 43 -2.08 -4.51 -2.54
CA ARG A 43 -1.49 -3.60 -3.53
C ARG A 43 0.03 -3.61 -3.43
N GLY A 44 0.62 -2.60 -2.79
CA GLY A 44 2.06 -2.43 -2.64
C GLY A 44 2.68 -3.46 -1.69
N LEU A 45 3.96 -3.76 -1.94
CA LEU A 45 4.82 -4.53 -1.05
C LEU A 45 6.13 -3.78 -0.85
N ALA A 46 6.66 -3.81 0.36
CA ALA A 46 8.01 -3.34 0.66
C ALA A 46 8.64 -4.19 1.77
N LEU A 47 9.95 -4.36 1.74
CA LEU A 47 10.69 -5.08 2.77
C LEU A 47 11.41 -4.09 3.69
N ASP A 48 11.23 -4.24 5.00
CA ASP A 48 12.04 -3.48 5.98
C ASP A 48 13.47 -4.04 6.09
N SER A 49 14.34 -3.39 6.88
CA SER A 49 15.77 -3.70 6.88
C SER A 49 16.10 -5.10 7.40
N VAL A 50 15.14 -5.77 8.08
CA VAL A 50 15.29 -7.15 8.57
C VAL A 50 14.50 -8.16 7.73
N GLY A 51 13.86 -7.70 6.66
CA GLY A 51 13.16 -8.52 5.67
C GLY A 51 11.70 -8.81 5.99
N ASN A 52 11.07 -8.14 6.96
CA ASN A 52 9.62 -8.26 7.12
C ASN A 52 8.91 -7.63 5.92
N CYS A 53 7.85 -8.27 5.46
CA CYS A 53 7.09 -7.82 4.30
C CYS A 53 5.91 -6.96 4.71
N TRP A 54 6.00 -5.66 4.42
CA TRP A 54 4.92 -4.71 4.58
C TRP A 54 4.00 -4.73 3.36
N VAL A 55 2.69 -4.79 3.58
CA VAL A 55 1.68 -4.82 2.53
C VAL A 55 0.52 -3.90 2.85
N SER A 56 0.20 -3.03 1.90
CA SER A 56 -1.00 -2.21 1.91
C SER A 56 -2.16 -2.95 1.24
N CYS A 57 -3.28 -3.01 1.94
CA CYS A 57 -4.51 -3.64 1.50
C CYS A 57 -5.63 -2.60 1.47
N ASN A 58 -6.39 -2.57 0.38
CA ASN A 58 -7.47 -1.60 0.19
C ASN A 58 -8.53 -1.68 1.28
N ILE A 59 -8.83 -2.90 1.76
CA ILE A 59 -9.95 -3.16 2.67
C ILE A 59 -9.57 -4.13 3.80
N ASP A 60 -10.18 -3.96 4.97
CA ASP A 60 -10.13 -4.90 6.10
C ASP A 60 -10.79 -6.24 5.75
N LEU A 61 -10.41 -7.30 6.46
CA LEU A 61 -11.00 -8.64 6.30
C LEU A 61 -12.52 -8.67 6.53
N ASN A 62 -13.03 -7.78 7.37
CA ASN A 62 -14.46 -7.69 7.69
C ASN A 62 -15.22 -6.72 6.77
N PHE A 63 -14.55 -6.12 5.77
CA PHE A 63 -15.20 -5.21 4.86
C PHE A 63 -16.20 -5.95 3.96
N PRO A 64 -17.45 -5.45 3.78
CA PRO A 64 -18.47 -6.14 3.01
C PRO A 64 -18.04 -6.40 1.56
N PRO A 65 -18.14 -7.66 1.07
CA PRO A 65 -17.76 -7.97 -0.31
C PRO A 65 -18.62 -7.19 -1.30
N GLY A 66 -18.01 -6.76 -2.39
CA GLY A 66 -18.70 -6.08 -3.50
C GLY A 66 -19.22 -7.06 -4.55
N PRO A 67 -20.25 -6.66 -5.33
CA PRO A 67 -20.78 -7.46 -6.42
C PRO A 67 -19.86 -7.32 -7.65
N VAL A 68 -18.68 -7.93 -7.60
CA VAL A 68 -17.75 -7.96 -8.74
C VAL A 68 -17.78 -9.36 -9.35
N PRO A 69 -18.51 -9.58 -10.46
CA PRO A 69 -18.55 -10.86 -11.15
C PRO A 69 -17.17 -11.33 -11.59
N SER A 70 -16.98 -12.63 -11.74
CA SER A 70 -15.79 -13.17 -12.40
C SER A 70 -15.87 -12.95 -13.92
N GLY A 71 -14.71 -12.86 -14.57
CA GLY A 71 -14.61 -12.82 -16.05
C GLY A 71 -14.84 -11.46 -16.70
N ILE A 72 -15.15 -10.40 -15.94
CA ILE A 72 -15.23 -9.03 -16.47
C ILE A 72 -13.86 -8.33 -16.48
N SER A 73 -13.73 -7.35 -17.37
CA SER A 73 -12.50 -6.56 -17.51
C SER A 73 -12.18 -5.78 -16.23
N ILE A 74 -10.91 -5.43 -16.03
CA ILE A 74 -10.49 -4.66 -14.85
C ILE A 74 -11.19 -3.29 -14.76
N LEU A 75 -11.50 -2.67 -15.90
CA LEU A 75 -12.21 -1.39 -15.94
C LEU A 75 -13.66 -1.55 -15.46
N GLU A 76 -14.33 -2.64 -15.85
CA GLU A 76 -15.67 -2.96 -15.34
C GLU A 76 -15.63 -3.29 -13.84
N GLN A 77 -14.60 -3.98 -13.37
CA GLN A 77 -14.42 -4.24 -11.94
C GLN A 77 -14.29 -2.93 -11.14
N PHE A 78 -13.55 -1.94 -11.67
CA PHE A 78 -13.46 -0.62 -11.03
C PHE A 78 -14.79 0.14 -11.09
N ALA A 79 -15.48 0.11 -12.23
CA ALA A 79 -16.77 0.78 -12.41
C ALA A 79 -17.87 0.24 -11.47
N LEU A 80 -17.82 -1.04 -11.13
CA LEU A 80 -18.75 -1.66 -10.16
C LEU A 80 -18.25 -1.56 -8.72
N GLY A 81 -16.95 -1.75 -8.51
CA GLY A 81 -16.33 -1.82 -7.19
C GLY A 81 -16.27 -0.47 -6.50
N TYR A 82 -15.96 0.62 -7.21
CA TYR A 82 -15.84 1.94 -6.61
C TYR A 82 -17.18 2.48 -6.04
N PRO A 83 -18.31 2.44 -6.76
CA PRO A 83 -19.61 2.83 -6.18
C PRO A 83 -19.99 1.99 -4.96
N HIS A 84 -19.72 0.68 -4.98
CA HIS A 84 -19.95 -0.19 -3.82
C HIS A 84 -19.08 0.20 -2.62
N LEU A 85 -17.80 0.50 -2.87
CA LEU A 85 -16.84 0.94 -1.85
C LEU A 85 -17.33 2.24 -1.19
N ILE A 86 -17.68 3.25 -1.99
CA ILE A 86 -18.18 4.54 -1.48
C ILE A 86 -19.48 4.37 -0.69
N LYS A 87 -20.41 3.55 -1.17
CA LYS A 87 -21.65 3.24 -0.44
C LYS A 87 -21.39 2.53 0.89
N SER A 88 -20.45 1.59 0.91
CA SER A 88 -20.13 0.74 2.07
C SER A 88 -19.31 1.46 3.14
N LEU A 89 -18.49 2.44 2.77
CA LEU A 89 -17.67 3.23 3.70
C LEU A 89 -18.50 4.02 4.72
N GLY A 90 -19.67 4.53 4.32
CA GLY A 90 -20.52 5.37 5.17
C GLY A 90 -19.76 6.57 5.78
N PRO A 91 -20.22 7.12 6.92
CA PRO A 91 -19.60 8.30 7.54
C PRO A 91 -18.29 8.03 8.28
N ASN A 92 -17.95 6.77 8.57
CA ASN A 92 -16.82 6.42 9.44
C ASN A 92 -15.50 6.15 8.69
N GLN A 93 -15.53 6.10 7.35
CA GLN A 93 -14.39 6.04 6.43
C GLN A 93 -13.10 5.30 6.87
N VAL A 94 -13.21 4.05 7.35
CA VAL A 94 -12.02 3.19 7.53
C VAL A 94 -12.20 1.92 6.72
N THR A 95 -11.36 1.78 5.71
CA THR A 95 -11.27 0.55 4.91
C THR A 95 -9.87 -0.02 4.96
N GLY A 96 -8.86 0.83 4.88
CA GLY A 96 -7.52 0.40 4.59
C GLY A 96 -6.79 -0.22 5.77
N VAL A 97 -5.93 -1.18 5.44
CA VAL A 97 -5.06 -1.85 6.41
C VAL A 97 -3.67 -1.95 5.83
N VAL A 98 -2.68 -1.53 6.61
CA VAL A 98 -1.28 -1.89 6.36
C VAL A 98 -0.95 -3.07 7.25
N ASN A 99 -0.37 -4.11 6.68
CA ASN A 99 -0.05 -5.34 7.36
C ASN A 99 1.48 -5.52 7.31
N VAL A 100 2.05 -6.15 8.32
CA VAL A 100 3.43 -6.63 8.28
C VAL A 100 3.43 -8.15 8.46
N ILE A 101 4.14 -8.83 7.57
CA ILE A 101 4.39 -10.27 7.65
C ILE A 101 5.82 -10.47 8.13
N SER A 102 6.00 -11.27 9.18
CA SER A 102 7.32 -11.58 9.72
C SER A 102 8.18 -12.31 8.68
N ALA A 103 9.46 -11.94 8.61
CA ALA A 103 10.44 -12.63 7.76
C ALA A 103 10.72 -14.08 8.21
N THR A 104 10.51 -14.37 9.50
CA THR A 104 10.99 -15.60 10.18
C THR A 104 9.87 -16.49 10.71
N LEU A 105 8.67 -15.95 10.93
CA LEU A 105 7.52 -16.74 11.38
C LEU A 105 6.73 -17.30 10.19
N GLU A 106 6.25 -18.53 10.34
CA GLU A 106 5.47 -19.24 9.32
C GLU A 106 3.95 -19.08 9.55
N PRO A 107 3.12 -19.31 8.51
CA PRO A 107 1.67 -19.29 8.66
C PRO A 107 1.20 -20.30 9.72
N GLY A 108 0.46 -19.80 10.71
CA GLY A 108 0.01 -20.57 11.87
C GLY A 108 0.48 -19.97 13.20
N ASP A 109 1.58 -19.21 13.19
CA ASP A 109 1.93 -18.38 14.34
C ASP A 109 1.01 -17.14 14.39
N PRO A 110 0.32 -16.87 15.52
CA PRO A 110 -0.56 -15.70 15.64
C PRO A 110 0.16 -14.35 15.51
N LYS A 111 1.49 -14.33 15.59
CA LYS A 111 2.34 -13.14 15.40
C LYS A 111 2.95 -13.05 14.00
N ALA A 112 2.72 -14.05 13.14
CA ALA A 112 3.25 -14.04 11.78
C ALA A 112 2.76 -12.85 10.96
N VAL A 113 1.55 -12.36 11.24
CA VAL A 113 0.95 -11.19 10.59
C VAL A 113 0.37 -10.24 11.62
N GLN A 114 0.67 -8.95 11.48
CA GLN A 114 0.05 -7.87 12.27
C GLN A 114 -0.64 -6.86 11.35
N PHE A 115 -1.65 -6.18 11.88
CA PHE A 115 -2.61 -5.36 11.12
C PHE A 115 -2.68 -3.95 11.71
N PHE A 116 -2.59 -2.92 10.86
CA PHE A 116 -2.52 -1.52 11.29
C PHE A 116 -3.47 -0.64 10.47
N HIS A 117 -4.32 0.13 11.17
CA HIS A 117 -5.27 1.06 10.57
C HIS A 117 -4.81 2.54 10.66
N GLY A 118 -3.62 2.80 11.20
CA GLY A 118 -3.04 4.14 11.32
C GLY A 118 -3.99 5.15 11.96
N ASN A 119 -4.56 4.83 13.12
CA ASN A 119 -5.57 5.66 13.81
C ASN A 119 -6.76 6.08 12.92
N LYS A 120 -7.22 5.18 12.03
CA LYS A 120 -8.32 5.42 11.08
C LYS A 120 -7.99 6.38 9.94
N GLU A 121 -6.73 6.79 9.77
CA GLU A 121 -6.32 7.62 8.63
C GLU A 121 -6.16 6.81 7.33
N ILE A 122 -5.94 5.50 7.42
CA ILE A 122 -5.67 4.67 6.24
C ILE A 122 -6.97 4.30 5.53
N ASN A 123 -7.15 4.80 4.30
CA ASN A 123 -8.37 4.66 3.51
C ASN A 123 -8.03 4.31 2.07
N VAL A 124 -8.32 3.05 1.70
CA VAL A 124 -8.01 2.45 0.39
C VAL A 124 -6.54 2.65 -0.01
N PRO A 125 -5.55 2.31 0.84
CA PRO A 125 -4.14 2.52 0.54
C PRO A 125 -3.70 1.72 -0.68
N TRP A 126 -2.65 2.19 -1.33
CA TRP A 126 -2.16 1.59 -2.57
C TRP A 126 -0.69 1.19 -2.46
N GLY A 127 0.28 2.00 -2.86
CA GLY A 127 1.70 1.70 -2.68
C GLY A 127 2.16 1.82 -1.22
N VAL A 128 3.24 1.13 -0.91
CA VAL A 128 3.94 1.20 0.38
C VAL A 128 5.45 1.17 0.13
N SER A 129 6.21 1.97 0.86
CA SER A 129 7.68 2.02 0.85
C SER A 129 8.23 2.11 2.28
N ILE A 130 9.48 1.72 2.48
CA ILE A 130 10.18 1.81 3.77
C ILE A 130 11.35 2.79 3.65
N ASP A 131 11.54 3.66 4.64
CA ASP A 131 12.69 4.58 4.68
C ASP A 131 13.91 4.02 5.43
N GLY A 132 15.02 4.76 5.40
CA GLY A 132 16.28 4.31 6.01
C GLY A 132 16.28 4.19 7.53
N SER A 133 15.16 4.52 8.20
CA SER A 133 14.92 4.32 9.63
C SER A 133 13.78 3.32 9.88
N ASP A 134 13.46 2.49 8.88
CA ASP A 134 12.38 1.50 8.90
C ASP A 134 10.96 2.08 9.03
N ASN A 135 10.75 3.38 8.84
CA ASN A 135 9.39 3.93 8.85
C ASN A 135 8.64 3.53 7.58
N VAL A 136 7.33 3.38 7.72
CA VAL A 136 6.44 2.90 6.65
C VAL A 136 5.73 4.08 6.01
N TRP A 137 5.90 4.23 4.71
CA TRP A 137 5.31 5.29 3.90
C TRP A 137 4.25 4.73 2.99
N VAL A 138 3.04 5.27 3.05
CA VAL A 138 1.85 4.70 2.41
C VAL A 138 1.22 5.72 1.48
N ALA A 139 1.01 5.32 0.22
CA ALA A 139 0.16 6.07 -0.71
C ALA A 139 -1.30 5.85 -0.31
N ASN A 140 -1.92 6.84 0.32
CA ASN A 140 -3.25 6.71 0.91
C ASN A 140 -4.31 7.21 -0.08
N TRP A 141 -4.65 6.38 -1.07
CA TRP A 141 -5.35 6.78 -2.29
C TRP A 141 -6.69 7.50 -2.04
N LEU A 142 -7.66 6.88 -1.34
CA LEU A 142 -8.94 7.55 -1.08
C LEU A 142 -8.81 8.61 0.03
N GLY A 143 -7.85 8.40 0.94
CA GLY A 143 -7.49 9.37 1.96
C GLY A 143 -6.74 10.61 1.44
N ARG A 144 -6.42 10.66 0.13
CA ARG A 144 -5.71 11.78 -0.55
C ARG A 144 -4.54 12.32 0.27
N SER A 145 -3.70 11.41 0.75
CA SER A 145 -2.58 11.72 1.64
C SER A 145 -1.40 10.78 1.41
N VAL A 146 -0.21 11.23 1.85
CA VAL A 146 0.89 10.32 2.13
C VAL A 146 0.90 10.08 3.63
N VAL A 147 0.84 8.83 4.08
CA VAL A 147 0.81 8.49 5.50
C VAL A 147 2.17 7.92 5.91
N ARG A 148 2.71 8.39 7.04
CA ARG A 148 3.91 7.84 7.68
C ARG A 148 3.51 7.09 8.95
N LEU A 149 3.91 5.84 9.04
CA LEU A 149 3.77 5.00 10.23
C LEU A 149 5.13 4.59 10.78
N THR A 150 5.16 4.22 12.05
CA THR A 150 6.31 3.57 12.68
C THR A 150 6.53 2.16 12.11
N GLY A 151 7.79 1.77 12.00
CA GLY A 151 8.24 0.46 11.53
C GLY A 151 8.16 -0.64 12.58
N ALA A 152 8.49 -1.86 12.16
CA ALA A 152 8.54 -3.02 13.05
C ALA A 152 9.73 -2.94 14.02
N ASN A 153 10.79 -2.25 13.60
CA ASN A 153 12.05 -2.11 14.31
C ASN A 153 12.26 -0.70 14.90
N SER A 154 11.22 0.14 14.93
CA SER A 154 11.30 1.49 15.50
C SER A 154 11.61 1.44 17.02
N PRO A 155 12.68 2.09 17.51
CA PRO A 155 13.03 2.06 18.92
C PRO A 155 11.97 2.73 19.81
N ASN A 156 11.48 2.02 20.83
CA ASN A 156 10.50 2.51 21.82
C ASN A 156 9.10 2.85 21.26
N GLU A 157 8.82 2.51 20.00
CA GLU A 157 7.52 2.71 19.38
C GLU A 157 6.90 1.36 19.03
N LYS A 158 5.56 1.29 19.04
CA LYS A 158 4.86 0.10 18.55
C LYS A 158 4.81 0.16 17.03
N PRO A 159 4.87 -0.98 16.33
CA PRO A 159 4.74 -0.99 14.87
C PRO A 159 3.40 -0.42 14.40
N GLY A 160 3.41 0.27 13.26
CA GLY A 160 2.21 0.74 12.56
C GLY A 160 1.47 1.89 13.25
N GLN A 161 2.08 2.57 14.22
CA GLN A 161 1.52 3.78 14.82
C GLN A 161 1.56 4.94 13.82
N LEU A 162 0.47 5.71 13.74
CA LEU A 162 0.43 6.90 12.91
C LEU A 162 1.42 7.95 13.43
N VAL A 163 2.39 8.33 12.59
CA VAL A 163 3.33 9.41 12.87
C VAL A 163 2.85 10.70 12.23
N HIS A 164 2.45 10.65 10.95
CA HIS A 164 1.95 11.81 10.24
C HIS A 164 1.07 11.45 9.04
N SER A 165 0.18 12.36 8.64
CA SER A 165 -0.67 12.25 7.44
C SER A 165 -0.49 13.54 6.63
N PHE A 166 0.35 13.50 5.60
CA PHE A 166 0.65 14.64 4.73
C PHE A 166 -0.52 14.89 3.78
N LYS A 167 -1.16 16.06 3.89
CA LYS A 167 -2.31 16.48 3.09
C LYS A 167 -2.01 17.84 2.43
N SER A 168 -2.35 17.97 1.16
CA SER A 168 -2.22 19.21 0.38
C SER A 168 -3.16 19.14 -0.82
N GLY A 169 -3.57 20.30 -1.35
CA GLY A 169 -4.37 20.36 -2.59
C GLY A 169 -3.65 19.77 -3.81
N SER A 170 -2.32 19.67 -3.77
CA SER A 170 -1.51 19.00 -4.80
C SER A 170 -1.51 17.48 -4.68
N ILE A 171 -1.84 16.94 -3.51
CA ILE A 171 -1.94 15.49 -3.27
C ILE A 171 -3.35 15.05 -3.68
N GLN A 172 -3.42 14.25 -4.74
CA GLN A 172 -4.66 13.70 -5.26
C GLN A 172 -4.81 12.25 -4.79
N MET A 173 -5.50 11.40 -5.54
CA MET A 173 -5.54 9.97 -5.23
C MET A 173 -4.30 9.31 -5.81
N LEU A 174 -3.27 9.19 -4.97
CA LEU A 174 -1.97 8.63 -5.33
C LEU A 174 -1.94 7.10 -5.24
N THR A 175 -1.25 6.45 -6.19
CA THR A 175 -1.12 4.99 -6.24
C THR A 175 0.18 4.48 -5.66
N ASP A 176 1.23 5.30 -5.60
CA ASP A 176 2.51 4.86 -5.07
C ASP A 176 3.30 6.00 -4.42
N VAL A 177 4.20 5.62 -3.53
CA VAL A 177 5.23 6.48 -2.93
C VAL A 177 6.57 5.77 -2.91
N VAL A 178 7.64 6.48 -3.26
CA VAL A 178 9.02 5.98 -3.20
C VAL A 178 9.92 7.01 -2.53
N ILE A 179 11.00 6.54 -1.89
CA ILE A 179 11.95 7.38 -1.18
C ILE A 179 13.26 7.41 -1.96
N ASP A 180 13.83 8.60 -2.14
CA ASP A 180 15.11 8.78 -2.83
C ASP A 180 16.30 8.86 -1.84
N PRO A 181 17.56 8.84 -2.34
CA PRO A 181 18.74 8.92 -1.48
C PRO A 181 18.94 10.24 -0.74
N ALA A 182 18.11 11.26 -1.00
CA ALA A 182 18.11 12.50 -0.25
C ALA A 182 17.00 12.53 0.83
N GLY A 183 16.23 11.44 0.96
CA GLY A 183 15.11 11.37 1.90
C GLY A 183 13.86 12.10 1.42
N ASN A 184 13.77 12.42 0.13
CA ASN A 184 12.53 12.96 -0.43
C ASN A 184 11.54 11.83 -0.72
N VAL A 185 10.26 12.11 -0.48
CA VAL A 185 9.17 11.18 -0.75
C VAL A 185 8.47 11.61 -2.03
N TRP A 186 8.58 10.78 -3.06
CA TRP A 186 7.97 10.98 -4.37
C TRP A 186 6.65 10.24 -4.43
N GLY A 187 5.55 10.93 -4.72
CA GLY A 187 4.22 10.33 -4.86
C GLY A 187 3.70 10.44 -6.28
N ALA A 188 3.06 9.38 -6.78
CA ALA A 188 2.45 9.37 -8.12
C ALA A 188 0.94 9.67 -8.03
N ASN A 189 0.53 10.88 -8.41
CA ASN A 189 -0.90 11.21 -8.52
C ASN A 189 -1.50 10.40 -9.68
N ASN A 190 -2.52 9.59 -9.39
CA ASN A 190 -3.10 8.69 -10.38
C ASN A 190 -4.54 9.03 -10.75
N TRP A 191 -5.40 9.29 -9.76
CA TRP A 191 -6.76 9.80 -9.99
C TRP A 191 -6.93 11.16 -9.32
N ASN A 192 -7.81 11.99 -9.87
CA ASN A 192 -8.24 13.24 -9.25
C ASN A 192 -9.75 13.22 -9.00
N VAL A 193 -10.58 13.38 -10.04
CA VAL A 193 -12.04 13.30 -9.93
C VAL A 193 -12.50 11.88 -10.26
N ALA A 194 -12.65 11.05 -9.24
CA ALA A 194 -12.98 9.63 -9.42
C ALA A 194 -14.27 9.38 -10.21
N ASP A 195 -15.28 10.23 -10.03
CA ASP A 195 -16.54 10.15 -10.78
C ASP A 195 -16.32 10.29 -12.29
N SER A 196 -15.36 11.12 -12.72
CA SER A 196 -14.95 11.23 -14.12
C SER A 196 -14.28 9.98 -14.67
N VAL A 197 -13.81 9.07 -13.81
CA VAL A 197 -13.18 7.80 -14.18
C VAL A 197 -14.19 6.66 -14.28
N VAL A 198 -15.16 6.61 -13.37
CA VAL A 198 -16.04 5.43 -13.21
C VAL A 198 -17.43 5.60 -13.83
N GLN A 199 -17.87 6.82 -14.12
CA GLN A 199 -19.19 7.06 -14.71
C GLN A 199 -19.15 6.94 -16.23
N GLY A 200 -20.15 6.30 -16.82
CA GLY A 200 -20.28 6.22 -18.29
C GLY A 200 -20.60 7.56 -18.96
N GLN A 201 -21.13 8.54 -18.21
CA GLN A 201 -21.42 9.89 -18.68
C GLN A 201 -21.10 10.91 -17.56
N PRO A 202 -19.81 11.24 -17.36
CA PRO A 202 -19.42 12.20 -16.33
C PRO A 202 -19.81 13.63 -16.73
N ASP A 203 -19.75 14.56 -15.77
CA ASP A 203 -19.86 15.99 -16.07
C ASP A 203 -18.84 16.37 -17.15
N ARG A 204 -19.33 16.93 -18.26
CA ARG A 204 -18.49 17.31 -19.40
C ARG A 204 -17.36 18.26 -19.00
N THR A 205 -17.61 19.13 -18.02
CA THR A 205 -16.61 20.11 -17.53
C THR A 205 -15.49 19.45 -16.72
N LEU A 206 -15.73 18.26 -16.15
CA LEU A 206 -14.76 17.49 -15.36
C LEU A 206 -14.26 16.23 -16.07
N SER A 207 -14.73 15.97 -17.30
CA SER A 207 -14.46 14.72 -18.03
C SER A 207 -12.96 14.45 -18.27
N THR A 208 -12.13 15.49 -18.36
CA THR A 208 -10.67 15.37 -18.51
C THR A 208 -9.90 15.40 -17.18
N TRP A 209 -10.61 15.52 -16.06
CA TRP A 209 -10.04 15.64 -14.71
C TRP A 209 -10.08 14.32 -13.93
N GLY A 210 -10.41 13.19 -14.58
CA GLY A 210 -10.37 11.88 -13.95
C GLY A 210 -8.96 11.44 -13.57
N GLY A 211 -8.02 11.57 -14.51
CA GLY A 211 -6.62 11.27 -14.30
C GLY A 211 -5.95 12.26 -13.34
N GLY A 212 -5.05 11.73 -12.52
CA GLY A 212 -4.20 12.50 -11.64
C GLY A 212 -3.14 13.29 -12.41
N SER A 213 -2.62 14.34 -11.79
CA SER A 213 -1.66 15.25 -12.40
C SER A 213 -0.28 15.09 -11.78
N GLY A 214 0.64 14.53 -12.57
CA GLY A 214 2.08 14.52 -12.30
C GLY A 214 2.51 13.73 -11.08
N VAL A 215 3.71 14.06 -10.60
CA VAL A 215 4.30 13.55 -9.37
C VAL A 215 4.40 14.66 -8.35
N ILE A 216 4.23 14.32 -7.08
CA ILE A 216 4.47 15.24 -5.94
C ILE A 216 5.75 14.83 -5.23
N VAL A 217 6.41 15.80 -4.61
CA VAL A 217 7.62 15.55 -3.81
C VAL A 217 7.44 16.19 -2.45
N ILE A 218 7.63 15.41 -1.39
CA ILE A 218 7.75 15.90 -0.02
C ILE A 218 9.24 15.89 0.34
N TYR A 219 9.84 17.08 0.35
CA TYR A 219 11.29 17.21 0.49
C TYR A 219 11.78 16.86 1.89
N GLY A 220 12.82 16.02 1.97
CA GLY A 220 13.54 15.67 3.20
C GLY A 220 12.70 15.11 4.34
N ALA A 221 11.54 14.52 4.04
CA ALA A 221 10.59 14.07 5.06
C ALA A 221 10.87 12.64 5.57
N ALA A 222 11.63 11.85 4.80
CA ALA A 222 12.01 10.48 5.10
C ALA A 222 13.50 10.36 5.40
N THR A 223 13.88 9.28 6.07
CA THR A 223 15.31 8.95 6.20
C THR A 223 15.86 8.46 4.86
N PRO A 224 17.00 8.98 4.39
CA PRO A 224 17.65 8.54 3.15
C PRO A 224 17.80 7.02 2.99
N VAL A 225 17.58 6.54 1.77
CA VAL A 225 17.72 5.12 1.41
C VAL A 225 18.73 4.93 0.29
N LYS A 226 19.36 3.75 0.25
CA LYS A 226 20.16 3.34 -0.90
C LYS A 226 19.23 2.84 -2.00
N THR A 227 19.31 3.44 -3.17
CA THR A 227 18.52 3.06 -4.35
C THR A 227 19.32 2.19 -5.34
N PRO A 228 18.65 1.35 -6.14
CA PRO A 228 17.20 1.13 -6.18
C PRO A 228 16.72 0.29 -4.98
N LEU A 229 15.49 0.55 -4.50
CA LEU A 229 14.84 -0.22 -3.43
C LEU A 229 14.38 -1.59 -3.98
N ILE A 230 15.34 -2.47 -4.26
CA ILE A 230 15.12 -3.84 -4.70
C ILE A 230 15.49 -4.75 -3.54
N GLY A 231 14.47 -5.27 -2.86
CA GLY A 231 14.64 -6.12 -1.67
C GLY A 231 14.55 -5.32 -0.36
N PRO A 232 15.15 -5.82 0.74
CA PRO A 232 15.18 -5.13 2.03
C PRO A 232 15.74 -3.71 1.91
N VAL A 233 15.12 -2.74 2.59
CA VAL A 233 15.64 -1.38 2.63
C VAL A 233 17.04 -1.34 3.23
N GLU A 234 17.92 -0.53 2.63
CA GLU A 234 19.23 -0.19 3.16
C GLU A 234 19.26 1.32 3.42
N SER A 235 19.65 1.73 4.63
CA SER A 235 19.88 3.14 4.95
C SER A 235 21.04 3.68 4.12
N ALA A 236 20.88 4.86 3.51
CA ALA A 236 22.01 5.54 2.89
C ALA A 236 22.89 6.11 4.01
N ALA A 237 24.10 5.55 4.19
CA ALA A 237 25.03 6.04 5.19
C ALA A 237 25.26 7.55 5.03
N THR A 238 25.11 8.31 6.11
CA THR A 238 25.61 9.68 6.18
C THR A 238 27.13 9.60 6.33
N ASN A 239 27.88 9.87 5.26
CA ASN A 239 29.33 10.08 5.35
C ASN A 239 29.67 11.26 6.25
#